data_AF-A0A950VJ87-F1
#
_entry.id   AF-A0A950VJ87-F1
#
_cell.length_a   1.000
_cell.length_b   1.000
_cell.length_c   1.000
_cell.angle_alpha   90.00
_cell.angle_beta   90.00
_cell.angle_gamma   90.00
#
_symmetry.space_group_name_H-M   'P 1'
#
loop_
_entity.id
_entity.type
_entity.pdbx_description
1 polymer ?
#
loop_
_entity_poly.entity_id
_entity_poly.type
_entity_poly.pdbx_seq_one_letter_code
_entity_poly.pdbx_strand_id
1 'polypeptide(L)'
;MRWVLPALVASAFLTLPAQAGELRNYEDAALHAVQFVDRNEGWAVGDEGVVWHTMDGGLLWEKQPTGVRASLRSLHFLNPYTGWVVGREELPHGAGSVGVLLFTEDGGLTWRQAGLDAFPGLNYVRFLDNTKGFVAGDGTDQFPTGVLATVDSGRTWRPVQGSRRPSWLTGDFSDGQNGMLAGTWNRLGSLHQGALTDVEVSLLDRRNLTGLQRLGQRGLAVGQGGLVLVSDNPGDRWTPADIKLTTEVRAAWDFHAVHGLGDHVWVGGRPGSAILHSKDRGQTWEVLRTGQPLPLHGLFFIDPEHGWAVGEFGTILATADGGKTWSVQHRCGQRAAVLFLQAGSGLVPLDTLAYLGGQESYLATAVRVNCPDGESAAPAQALTEQRFAAAVRQVGGATGELLWQFPVPEHLAHASQAELLKTWDRWHADRAAEALLRQMVLALRMWRPDVVVIPAPDERVAGSPAEALVAEAVRAAFKQAADPAA
;
A
#
# COMPACT_ATOMS: atom_id res chain seq x y z
N MET A 1 26.73 -66.53 12.78
CA MET A 1 25.45 -66.29 12.06
C MET A 1 24.90 -64.96 12.55
N ARG A 2 24.57 -64.06 11.61
CA ARG A 2 24.34 -62.63 11.82
C ARG A 2 23.08 -62.35 12.65
N TRP A 3 23.19 -61.40 13.57
CA TRP A 3 22.09 -60.72 14.24
C TRP A 3 21.50 -59.65 13.31
N VAL A 4 20.17 -59.53 13.27
CA VAL A 4 19.47 -58.44 12.57
C VAL A 4 18.66 -57.67 13.61
N LEU A 5 19.08 -56.43 13.86
CA LEU A 5 18.33 -55.38 14.56
C LEU A 5 17.49 -54.61 13.51
N PRO A 6 16.23 -54.24 13.79
CA PRO A 6 15.47 -53.38 12.89
C PRO A 6 15.93 -51.92 13.07
N ALA A 7 16.30 -51.26 11.97
CA ALA A 7 16.66 -49.85 11.94
C ALA A 7 15.40 -48.98 12.07
N LEU A 8 15.30 -48.24 13.18
CA LEU A 8 14.42 -47.09 13.33
C LEU A 8 15.02 -45.92 12.53
N VAL A 9 14.38 -45.54 11.42
CA VAL A 9 14.70 -44.32 10.69
C VAL A 9 14.00 -43.16 11.40
N ALA A 10 14.74 -42.45 12.25
CA ALA A 10 14.33 -41.15 12.76
C ALA A 10 14.70 -40.09 11.72
N SER A 11 13.70 -39.55 11.02
CA SER A 11 13.86 -38.38 10.16
C SER A 11 14.04 -37.14 11.03
N ALA A 12 15.29 -36.78 11.31
CA ALA A 12 15.62 -35.46 11.84
C ALA A 12 15.49 -34.43 10.70
N PHE A 13 14.44 -33.62 10.74
CA PHE A 13 14.39 -32.39 9.95
C PHE A 13 15.41 -31.40 10.53
N LEU A 14 16.64 -31.47 10.03
CA LEU A 14 17.58 -30.37 10.11
C LEU A 14 17.05 -29.26 9.18
N THR A 15 16.31 -28.30 9.75
CA THR A 15 16.09 -27.01 9.09
C THR A 15 17.43 -26.29 9.03
N LEU A 16 18.19 -26.53 7.97
CA LEU A 16 19.21 -25.57 7.56
C LEU A 16 18.45 -24.29 7.21
N PRO A 17 18.80 -23.12 7.79
CA PRO A 17 18.29 -21.88 7.25
C PRO A 17 18.77 -21.85 5.81
N ALA A 18 17.84 -21.88 4.86
CA ALA A 18 18.17 -21.55 3.50
C ALA A 18 18.74 -20.13 3.57
N GLN A 19 20.06 -20.01 3.39
CA GLN A 19 20.64 -18.83 2.78
C GLN A 19 19.93 -18.70 1.43
N ALA A 20 18.77 -18.03 1.44
CA ALA A 20 18.08 -17.61 0.25
C ALA A 20 19.07 -16.72 -0.49
N GLY A 21 19.60 -17.28 -1.57
CA GLY A 21 20.79 -16.81 -2.25
C GLY A 21 20.72 -15.32 -2.62
N GLU A 22 21.89 -14.71 -2.60
CA GLU A 22 22.27 -13.36 -3.01
C GLU A 22 21.99 -13.04 -4.51
N LEU A 23 20.89 -13.53 -5.11
CA LEU A 23 20.69 -13.50 -6.56
C LEU A 23 19.40 -12.83 -7.05
N ARG A 24 18.70 -12.06 -6.20
CA ARG A 24 17.59 -11.24 -6.69
C ARG A 24 17.89 -9.75 -6.49
N ASN A 25 18.19 -9.07 -7.59
CA ASN A 25 18.18 -7.61 -7.65
C ASN A 25 16.72 -7.15 -7.58
N TYR A 26 16.27 -6.77 -6.39
CA TYR A 26 14.93 -6.20 -6.14
C TYR A 26 14.80 -4.75 -6.65
N GLU A 27 15.34 -4.48 -7.84
CA GLU A 27 15.22 -3.15 -8.44
C GLU A 27 13.76 -2.86 -8.83
N ASP A 28 12.98 -3.91 -9.09
CA ASP A 28 11.56 -3.88 -9.43
C ASP A 28 10.62 -3.79 -8.22
N ALA A 29 11.15 -3.73 -6.99
CA ALA A 29 10.33 -3.61 -5.79
C ALA A 29 9.46 -2.34 -5.84
N ALA A 30 8.19 -2.47 -5.43
CA ALA A 30 7.29 -1.32 -5.35
C ALA A 30 7.78 -0.32 -4.29
N LEU A 31 7.80 0.96 -4.65
CA LEU A 31 8.23 2.05 -3.78
C LEU A 31 7.01 2.70 -3.14
N HIS A 32 7.02 2.88 -1.82
CA HIS A 32 5.88 3.33 -1.02
C HIS A 32 5.99 4.78 -0.57
N ALA A 33 7.20 5.30 -0.37
CA ALA A 33 7.42 6.69 0.08
C ALA A 33 8.67 7.30 -0.54
N VAL A 34 8.64 8.61 -0.69
CA VAL A 34 9.76 9.44 -1.17
C VAL A 34 9.81 10.73 -0.36
N GLN A 35 11.02 11.20 -0.03
CA GLN A 35 11.23 12.52 0.57
C GLN A 35 12.53 13.09 0.05
N PHE A 36 12.54 14.40 -0.16
CA PHE A 36 13.74 15.17 -0.45
C PHE A 36 14.00 16.16 0.70
N VAL A 37 15.27 16.33 1.08
CA VAL A 37 15.68 17.33 2.08
C VAL A 37 16.00 18.67 1.43
N ASP A 38 16.42 18.64 0.16
CA ASP A 38 16.54 19.81 -0.71
C ASP A 38 16.25 19.41 -2.18
N ARG A 39 16.58 20.26 -3.16
CA ARG A 39 16.28 19.98 -4.58
C ARG A 39 17.13 18.86 -5.18
N ASN A 40 18.23 18.47 -4.52
CA ASN A 40 19.25 17.60 -5.04
C ASN A 40 19.27 16.27 -4.27
N GLU A 41 19.07 16.30 -2.96
CA GLU A 41 19.23 15.13 -2.12
C GLU A 41 17.90 14.56 -1.62
N GLY A 42 17.70 13.27 -1.86
CA GLY A 42 16.44 12.59 -1.54
C GLY A 42 16.55 11.07 -1.44
N TRP A 43 15.53 10.48 -0.81
CA TRP A 43 15.43 9.04 -0.57
C TRP A 43 14.05 8.53 -0.99
N ALA A 44 14.01 7.32 -1.54
CA ALA A 44 12.79 6.57 -1.80
C ALA A 44 12.90 5.17 -1.19
N VAL A 45 11.82 4.67 -0.58
CA VAL A 45 11.82 3.36 0.09
C VAL A 45 10.66 2.51 -0.38
N GLY A 46 10.82 1.19 -0.28
CA GLY A 46 9.83 0.25 -0.80
C GLY A 46 9.89 -1.14 -0.20
N ASP A 47 9.29 -2.08 -0.93
CA ASP A 47 9.28 -3.50 -0.59
C ASP A 47 10.68 -4.14 -0.60
N GLU A 48 10.83 -5.31 0.03
CA GLU A 48 12.10 -6.05 0.11
C GLU A 48 13.26 -5.24 0.72
N GLY A 49 12.96 -4.27 1.59
CA GLY A 49 13.94 -3.46 2.30
C GLY A 49 14.69 -2.46 1.43
N VAL A 50 14.19 -2.15 0.23
CA VAL A 50 14.92 -1.28 -0.70
C VAL A 50 14.87 0.18 -0.25
N VAL A 51 16.04 0.81 -0.32
CA VAL A 51 16.23 2.24 -0.14
C VAL A 51 17.06 2.74 -1.32
N TRP A 52 16.51 3.70 -2.05
CA TRP A 52 17.18 4.42 -3.12
C TRP A 52 17.53 5.82 -2.62
N HIS A 53 18.75 6.27 -2.93
CA HIS A 53 19.25 7.59 -2.58
C HIS A 53 19.75 8.32 -3.83
N THR A 54 19.56 9.62 -3.86
CA THR A 54 20.07 10.50 -4.92
C THR A 54 20.69 11.74 -4.30
N MET A 55 21.70 12.31 -4.97
CA MET A 55 22.35 13.58 -4.61
C MET A 55 22.29 14.62 -5.73
N ASP A 56 21.61 14.31 -6.84
CA ASP A 56 21.57 15.15 -8.06
C ASP A 56 20.13 15.43 -8.54
N GLY A 57 19.16 15.37 -7.63
CA GLY A 57 17.75 15.64 -7.89
C GLY A 57 17.03 14.46 -8.54
N GLY A 58 17.65 13.27 -8.48
CA GLY A 58 17.15 12.03 -9.04
C GLY A 58 17.57 11.78 -10.48
N LEU A 59 18.64 12.42 -10.97
CA LEU A 59 19.25 12.03 -12.25
C LEU A 59 19.95 10.67 -12.12
N LEU A 60 20.57 10.42 -10.97
CA LEU A 60 21.13 9.14 -10.56
C LEU A 60 20.53 8.70 -9.23
N TRP A 61 20.07 7.45 -9.19
CA TRP A 61 19.59 6.79 -7.98
C TRP A 61 20.47 5.59 -7.65
N GLU A 62 21.01 5.56 -6.45
CA GLU A 62 21.87 4.49 -5.94
C GLU A 62 21.17 3.73 -4.82
N LYS A 63 21.26 2.40 -4.86
CA LYS A 63 20.63 1.55 -3.86
C LYS A 63 21.52 1.45 -2.62
N GLN A 64 20.95 1.73 -1.46
CA GLN A 64 21.63 1.62 -0.17
C GLN A 64 21.32 0.26 0.51
N PRO A 65 22.33 -0.42 1.08
CA PRO A 65 22.12 -1.68 1.77
C PRO A 65 21.51 -1.45 3.16
N THR A 66 20.31 -2.00 3.39
CA THR A 66 19.62 -1.92 4.68
C THR A 66 19.80 -3.15 5.55
N GLY A 67 20.12 -4.30 4.95
CA GLY A 67 20.27 -5.59 5.65
C GLY A 67 18.94 -6.23 6.10
N VAL A 68 17.79 -5.68 5.69
CA VAL A 68 16.46 -6.20 6.04
C VAL A 68 15.64 -6.54 4.80
N ARG A 69 14.65 -7.43 4.93
CA ARG A 69 13.73 -7.82 3.84
C ARG A 69 12.27 -7.44 4.12
N ALA A 70 12.06 -6.34 4.84
CA ALA A 70 10.74 -5.85 5.22
C ALA A 70 10.11 -4.95 4.16
N SER A 71 8.79 -4.78 4.19
CA SER A 71 8.09 -3.76 3.40
C SER A 71 8.29 -2.40 4.07
N LEU A 72 9.16 -1.55 3.54
CA LEU A 72 9.38 -0.20 4.06
C LEU A 72 8.24 0.70 3.57
N ARG A 73 7.51 1.30 4.51
CA ARG A 73 6.23 1.99 4.26
C ARG A 73 6.37 3.51 4.28
N SER A 74 7.24 4.04 5.12
CA SER A 74 7.37 5.47 5.35
C SER A 74 8.80 5.80 5.77
N LEU A 75 9.25 7.00 5.41
CA LEU A 75 10.57 7.52 5.72
C LEU A 75 10.44 8.96 6.21
N HIS A 76 11.37 9.37 7.07
CA HIS A 76 11.46 10.74 7.53
C HIS A 76 12.93 11.14 7.75
N PHE A 77 13.40 12.11 6.97
CA PHE A 77 14.71 12.75 7.12
C PHE A 77 14.55 14.17 7.66
N LEU A 78 15.34 14.52 8.67
CA LEU A 78 15.41 15.88 9.22
C LEU A 78 16.45 16.73 8.51
N ASN A 79 17.49 16.08 7.99
CA ASN A 79 18.61 16.67 7.30
C ASN A 79 19.28 15.56 6.45
N PRO A 80 20.26 15.89 5.59
CA PRO A 80 20.97 14.90 4.77
C PRO A 80 21.57 13.69 5.50
N TYR A 81 21.89 13.81 6.78
CA TYR A 81 22.60 12.79 7.53
C TYR A 81 21.70 11.95 8.42
N THR A 82 20.68 12.56 9.01
CA THR A 82 19.83 11.95 10.04
C THR A 82 18.45 11.62 9.50
N GLY A 83 18.12 10.33 9.46
CA GLY A 83 16.84 9.85 8.97
C GLY A 83 16.38 8.54 9.62
N TRP A 84 15.07 8.31 9.53
CA TRP A 84 14.41 7.11 10.01
C TRP A 84 13.54 6.53 8.90
N VAL A 85 13.49 5.20 8.84
CA VAL A 85 12.62 4.47 7.92
C VAL A 85 11.86 3.43 8.72
N VAL A 86 10.56 3.33 8.49
CA VAL A 86 9.73 2.30 9.11
C VAL A 86 9.10 1.40 8.08
N GLY A 87 8.85 0.18 8.51
CA GLY A 87 8.19 -0.83 7.71
C GLY A 87 7.63 -1.96 8.55
N ARG A 88 7.25 -3.02 7.84
CA ARG A 88 6.66 -4.19 8.44
C ARG A 88 6.96 -5.45 7.67
N GLU A 89 7.01 -6.55 8.41
CA GLU A 89 7.11 -7.91 7.90
C GLU A 89 5.86 -8.68 8.34
N GLU A 90 5.22 -9.34 7.39
CA GLU A 90 4.04 -10.16 7.66
C GLU A 90 4.45 -11.55 8.10
N LEU A 91 3.98 -11.97 9.28
CA LEU A 91 4.29 -13.28 9.80
C LEU A 91 3.46 -14.37 9.08
N PRO A 92 4.05 -15.56 8.85
CA PRO A 92 3.34 -16.69 8.28
C PRO A 92 2.08 -17.06 9.07
N HIS A 93 1.13 -17.72 8.39
CA HIS A 93 -0.10 -18.25 8.98
C HIS A 93 -1.02 -17.20 9.65
N GLY A 94 -0.81 -15.91 9.37
CA GLY A 94 -1.62 -14.84 9.95
C GLY A 94 -1.31 -14.57 11.42
N ALA A 95 -0.09 -14.90 11.87
CA ALA A 95 0.38 -14.65 13.24
C ALA A 95 0.59 -13.15 13.56
N GLY A 96 0.19 -12.24 12.67
CA GLY A 96 0.31 -10.81 12.79
C GLY A 96 1.45 -10.26 11.95
N SER A 97 1.97 -9.12 12.36
CA SER A 97 3.03 -8.37 11.69
C SER A 97 4.08 -7.93 12.70
N VAL A 98 5.33 -7.84 12.27
CA VAL A 98 6.43 -7.26 13.05
C VAL A 98 6.88 -5.98 12.40
N GLY A 99 7.07 -4.93 13.20
CA GLY A 99 7.57 -3.64 12.76
C GLY A 99 9.08 -3.64 12.61
N VAL A 100 9.56 -2.98 11.56
CA VAL A 100 10.99 -2.68 11.37
C VAL A 100 11.15 -1.16 11.43
N LEU A 101 12.10 -0.70 12.25
CA LEU A 101 12.52 0.70 12.32
C LEU A 101 14.03 0.75 12.08
N LEU A 102 14.42 1.44 11.02
CA LEU A 102 15.81 1.71 10.67
C LEU A 102 16.14 3.17 10.96
N PHE A 103 17.39 3.40 11.37
CA PHE A 103 17.93 4.71 11.69
C PHE A 103 19.31 4.87 11.05
N THR A 104 19.57 6.06 10.50
CA THR A 104 20.86 6.45 9.94
C THR A 104 21.32 7.80 10.52
N GLU A 105 22.65 7.94 10.67
CA GLU A 105 23.32 9.20 11.03
C GLU A 105 24.32 9.66 9.94
N ASP A 106 24.38 8.94 8.81
CA ASP A 106 25.35 9.13 7.74
C ASP A 106 24.70 9.23 6.35
N GLY A 107 23.42 9.59 6.28
CA GLY A 107 22.68 9.71 5.01
C GLY A 107 22.32 8.39 4.37
N GLY A 108 22.42 7.29 5.13
CA GLY A 108 22.02 5.95 4.73
C GLY A 108 23.15 5.11 4.14
N LEU A 109 24.41 5.53 4.30
CA LEU A 109 25.57 4.66 4.07
C LEU A 109 25.53 3.45 5.02
N THR A 110 25.08 3.67 6.26
CA THR A 110 24.79 2.61 7.22
C THR A 110 23.41 2.78 7.85
N TRP A 111 22.69 1.67 7.91
CA TRP A 111 21.38 1.57 8.54
C TRP A 111 21.48 0.69 9.78
N ARG A 112 21.00 1.20 10.92
CA ARG A 112 20.90 0.44 12.17
C ARG A 112 19.45 0.25 12.54
N GLN A 113 19.07 -0.97 12.89
CA GLN A 113 17.74 -1.22 13.43
C GLN A 113 17.64 -0.62 14.83
N ALA A 114 16.65 0.24 15.04
CA ALA A 114 16.43 0.96 16.30
C ALA A 114 15.17 0.45 17.01
N GLY A 115 15.24 0.30 18.35
CA GLY A 115 14.09 0.08 19.23
C GLY A 115 13.97 -1.32 19.84
N LEU A 116 12.75 -1.69 20.24
CA LEU A 116 12.43 -2.90 21.02
C LEU A 116 12.45 -4.18 20.16
N ASP A 117 12.66 -5.34 20.79
CA ASP A 117 12.70 -6.66 20.13
C ASP A 117 11.39 -7.04 19.39
N ALA A 118 10.28 -6.32 19.60
CA ALA A 118 9.02 -6.58 18.90
C ALA A 118 8.15 -5.31 18.79
N PHE A 119 8.29 -4.55 17.71
CA PHE A 119 7.27 -3.56 17.33
C PHE A 119 6.07 -4.24 16.66
N PRO A 120 4.86 -3.67 16.77
CA PRO A 120 3.79 -4.01 15.85
C PRO A 120 4.18 -3.56 14.43
N GLY A 121 3.59 -4.14 13.39
CA GLY A 121 3.82 -3.70 12.01
C GLY A 121 3.64 -2.19 11.86
N LEU A 122 4.69 -1.47 11.46
CA LEU A 122 4.70 -0.02 11.36
C LEU A 122 4.38 0.43 9.92
N ASN A 123 3.56 1.47 9.80
CA ASN A 123 3.17 2.05 8.52
C ASN A 123 3.66 3.50 8.34
N TYR A 124 3.83 4.24 9.44
CA TYR A 124 4.10 5.67 9.40
C TYR A 124 5.16 6.09 10.42
N VAL A 125 6.04 7.00 10.01
CA VAL A 125 7.02 7.66 10.89
C VAL A 125 7.04 9.15 10.65
N ARG A 126 7.20 9.92 11.73
CA ARG A 126 7.51 11.34 11.66
C ARG A 126 8.31 11.78 12.87
N PHE A 127 9.41 12.46 12.64
CA PHE A 127 10.13 13.17 13.67
C PHE A 127 9.79 14.66 13.61
N LEU A 128 9.70 15.28 14.78
CA LEU A 128 9.44 16.72 14.92
C LEU A 128 10.74 17.48 15.12
N ASP A 129 11.71 16.82 15.76
CA ASP A 129 13.06 17.27 15.98
C ASP A 129 13.97 16.03 16.14
N ASN A 130 15.27 16.23 16.37
CA ASN A 130 16.23 15.13 16.51
C ASN A 130 15.92 14.19 17.69
N THR A 131 15.05 14.56 18.63
CA THR A 131 14.75 13.80 19.85
C THR A 131 13.33 13.24 19.87
N LYS A 132 12.35 14.01 19.38
CA LYS A 132 10.93 13.70 19.46
C LYS A 132 10.42 13.19 18.14
N GLY A 133 9.78 12.03 18.18
CA GLY A 133 9.15 11.44 17.01
C GLY A 133 7.99 10.53 17.39
N PHE A 134 7.20 10.20 16.37
CA PHE A 134 6.06 9.32 16.46
C PHE A 134 6.16 8.26 15.38
N VAL A 135 5.74 7.04 15.74
CA VAL A 135 5.46 5.97 14.78
C VAL A 135 4.05 5.47 15.00
N ALA A 136 3.41 5.09 13.90
CA ALA A 136 2.07 4.53 13.92
C ALA A 136 1.99 3.28 13.05
N GLY A 137 1.15 2.33 13.47
CA GLY A 137 0.99 1.04 12.82
C GLY A 137 -0.15 0.23 13.42
N ASP A 138 0.08 -1.08 13.54
CA ASP A 138 -0.92 -2.05 14.00
C ASP A 138 -1.14 -1.97 15.53
N GLY A 139 -2.40 -2.03 15.98
CA GLY A 139 -2.74 -2.10 17.41
C GLY A 139 -2.71 -3.53 17.95
N THR A 140 -1.81 -3.80 18.90
CA THR A 140 -1.62 -5.13 19.51
C THR A 140 -1.96 -5.11 21.00
N ASP A 141 -1.99 -6.27 21.66
CA ASP A 141 -2.26 -6.32 23.10
C ASP A 141 -1.16 -5.62 23.92
N GLN A 142 0.09 -5.63 23.42
CA GLN A 142 1.20 -4.89 24.02
C GLN A 142 1.16 -3.40 23.69
N PHE A 143 0.68 -3.04 22.49
CA PHE A 143 0.62 -1.67 21.99
C PHE A 143 -0.80 -1.36 21.51
N PRO A 144 -1.77 -1.17 22.41
CA PRO A 144 -3.20 -1.16 22.06
C PRO A 144 -3.55 -0.09 21.04
N THR A 145 -3.01 1.11 21.19
CA THR A 145 -3.32 2.23 20.27
C THR A 145 -2.61 2.12 18.92
N GLY A 146 -1.56 1.29 18.80
CA GLY A 146 -0.70 1.23 17.61
C GLY A 146 0.16 2.47 17.39
N VAL A 147 0.20 3.41 18.35
CA VAL A 147 0.96 4.66 18.26
C VAL A 147 2.02 4.69 19.36
N LEU A 148 3.26 4.94 18.97
CA LEU A 148 4.38 5.07 19.89
C LEU A 148 5.06 6.41 19.71
N ALA A 149 5.54 6.98 20.81
CA ALA A 149 6.30 8.23 20.84
C ALA A 149 7.70 7.99 21.41
N THR A 150 8.68 8.70 20.87
CA THR A 150 10.05 8.75 21.38
C THR A 150 10.39 10.17 21.81
N VAL A 151 11.33 10.28 22.75
CA VAL A 151 11.93 11.55 23.21
C VAL A 151 13.47 11.47 23.22
N ASP A 152 14.04 10.43 22.63
CA ASP A 152 15.47 10.13 22.63
C ASP A 152 15.95 9.58 21.27
N SER A 153 15.44 10.18 20.18
CA SER A 153 15.87 9.90 18.80
C SER A 153 15.51 8.48 18.32
N GLY A 154 14.46 7.90 18.89
CA GLY A 154 14.00 6.56 18.55
C GLY A 154 14.76 5.43 19.26
N ARG A 155 15.57 5.74 20.29
CA ARG A 155 16.25 4.73 21.11
C ARG A 155 15.26 4.01 22.02
N THR A 156 14.34 4.74 22.64
CA THR A 156 13.23 4.20 23.42
C THR A 156 11.89 4.73 22.93
N TRP A 157 10.88 3.88 23.04
CA TRP A 157 9.53 4.15 22.56
C TRP A 157 8.52 3.89 23.65
N ARG A 158 7.60 4.84 23.83
CA ARG A 158 6.53 4.76 24.81
C ARG A 158 5.19 4.71 24.09
N PRO A 159 4.32 3.72 24.38
CA PRO A 159 2.99 3.69 23.78
C PRO A 159 2.14 4.85 24.25
N VAL A 160 1.42 5.46 23.31
CA VAL A 160 0.34 6.40 23.63
C VAL A 160 -0.78 5.62 24.30
N GLN A 161 -1.26 6.12 25.44
CA GLN A 161 -2.28 5.45 26.23
C GLN A 161 -3.64 5.48 25.54
N GLY A 162 -4.37 4.37 25.60
CA GLY A 162 -5.70 4.26 25.02
C GLY A 162 -6.16 2.82 24.85
N SER A 163 -7.38 2.67 24.32
CA SER A 163 -7.96 1.36 24.01
C SER A 163 -7.34 0.77 22.75
N ARG A 164 -7.52 -0.54 22.56
CA ARG A 164 -7.09 -1.22 21.33
C ARG A 164 -7.74 -0.58 20.09
N ARG A 165 -6.94 -0.28 19.07
CA ARG A 165 -7.37 0.28 17.78
C ARG A 165 -6.95 -0.62 16.62
N PRO A 166 -7.67 -0.59 15.48
CA PRO A 166 -7.19 -1.12 14.20
C PRO A 166 -5.93 -0.42 13.69
N SER A 167 -5.38 -0.90 12.58
CA SER A 167 -4.17 -0.37 11.97
C SER A 167 -4.32 1.08 11.53
N TRP A 168 -3.34 1.91 11.90
CA TRP A 168 -3.12 3.23 11.33
C TRP A 168 -2.23 3.11 10.09
N LEU A 169 -2.69 3.64 8.97
CA LEU A 169 -1.95 3.61 7.70
C LEU A 169 -1.06 4.84 7.52
N THR A 170 -1.47 5.97 8.09
CA THR A 170 -0.77 7.24 7.95
C THR A 170 -1.10 8.19 9.11
N GLY A 171 -0.31 9.26 9.22
CA GLY A 171 -0.48 10.28 10.23
C GLY A 171 0.05 11.64 9.82
N ASP A 172 -0.24 12.65 10.63
CA ASP A 172 0.39 13.96 10.59
C ASP A 172 0.42 14.55 12.00
N PHE A 173 1.61 14.60 12.60
CA PHE A 173 1.82 15.15 13.94
C PHE A 173 2.31 16.60 13.85
N SER A 174 1.57 17.51 14.46
CA SER A 174 1.90 18.94 14.45
C SER A 174 2.88 19.31 15.57
N ASP A 175 2.80 18.61 16.70
CA ASP A 175 3.69 18.82 17.84
C ASP A 175 3.79 17.54 18.70
N GLY A 176 4.51 17.60 19.82
CA GLY A 176 4.76 16.47 20.71
C GLY A 176 3.53 15.91 21.44
N GLN A 177 2.33 16.49 21.23
CA GLN A 177 1.10 16.09 21.89
C GLN A 177 -0.14 16.14 20.98
N ASN A 178 -0.05 16.77 19.82
CA ASN A 178 -1.16 16.97 18.89
C ASN A 178 -0.82 16.42 17.51
N GLY A 179 -1.80 15.76 16.92
CA GLY A 179 -1.66 15.18 15.60
C GLY A 179 -2.93 14.52 15.13
N MET A 180 -2.86 13.93 13.96
CA MET A 180 -3.97 13.25 13.33
C MET A 180 -3.48 11.94 12.74
N LEU A 181 -4.38 10.98 12.67
CA LEU A 181 -4.12 9.64 12.18
C LEU A 181 -5.25 9.21 11.26
N ALA A 182 -4.91 8.46 10.23
CA ALA A 182 -5.90 7.86 9.35
C ALA A 182 -5.54 6.40 9.11
N GLY A 183 -6.57 5.56 9.08
CA GLY A 183 -6.37 4.12 9.07
C GLY A 183 -7.52 3.36 8.44
N THR A 184 -7.62 2.10 8.86
CA THR A 184 -8.52 1.13 8.24
C THR A 184 -9.93 1.25 8.77
N TRP A 185 -10.91 0.84 7.96
CA TRP A 185 -12.34 0.78 8.34
C TRP A 185 -12.90 2.09 8.89
N ASN A 186 -12.85 3.16 8.07
CA ASN A 186 -13.44 4.46 8.40
C ASN A 186 -12.81 5.20 9.58
N ARG A 187 -11.57 4.86 9.98
CA ARG A 187 -10.98 5.47 11.17
C ARG A 187 -10.12 6.66 10.84
N LEU A 188 -10.54 7.79 11.37
CA LEU A 188 -9.74 8.98 11.54
C LEU A 188 -9.57 9.19 13.04
N GLY A 189 -8.32 9.36 13.48
CA GLY A 189 -7.97 9.63 14.86
C GLY A 189 -7.46 11.05 15.00
N SER A 190 -7.78 11.70 16.12
CA SER A 190 -7.12 12.93 16.55
C SER A 190 -6.38 12.65 17.85
N LEU A 191 -5.10 12.98 17.86
CA LEU A 191 -4.31 13.04 19.07
C LEU A 191 -4.39 14.48 19.58
N HIS A 192 -4.92 14.67 20.79
CA HIS A 192 -4.95 15.97 21.46
C HIS A 192 -4.44 15.83 22.89
N GLN A 193 -3.43 16.63 23.25
CA GLN A 193 -2.77 16.57 24.57
C GLN A 193 -2.29 15.15 24.95
N GLY A 194 -1.87 14.35 23.97
CA GLY A 194 -1.41 12.98 24.17
C GLY A 194 -2.53 11.94 24.37
N ALA A 195 -3.80 12.34 24.27
CA ALA A 195 -4.94 11.43 24.30
C ALA A 195 -5.49 11.21 22.87
N LEU A 196 -5.69 9.94 22.50
CA LEU A 196 -6.19 9.56 21.18
C LEU A 196 -7.71 9.40 21.19
N THR A 197 -8.40 10.23 20.40
CA THR A 197 -9.85 10.19 20.20
C THR A 197 -10.19 9.79 18.76
N ASP A 198 -11.25 9.02 18.58
CA ASP A 198 -11.78 8.72 17.25
C ASP A 198 -12.60 9.93 16.75
N VAL A 199 -12.45 10.27 15.49
CA VAL A 199 -13.27 11.24 14.77
C VAL A 199 -14.24 10.46 13.90
N GLU A 200 -15.53 10.53 14.22
CA GLU A 200 -16.55 9.80 13.47
C GLU A 200 -16.84 10.51 12.15
N VAL A 201 -16.61 9.80 11.04
CA VAL A 201 -16.93 10.30 9.70
C VAL A 201 -17.93 9.33 9.07
N SER A 202 -19.20 9.71 9.10
CA SER A 202 -20.32 8.90 8.62
C SER A 202 -20.31 8.60 7.10
N LEU A 203 -19.44 9.28 6.35
CA LEU A 203 -19.40 9.23 4.87
C LEU A 203 -18.46 8.16 4.29
N LEU A 204 -17.79 7.38 5.14
CA LEU A 204 -16.67 6.54 4.72
C LEU A 204 -17.06 5.14 4.23
N ASP A 205 -18.25 4.61 4.57
CA ASP A 205 -18.79 3.32 4.04
C ASP A 205 -17.79 2.14 4.01
N ARG A 206 -17.00 1.98 5.07
CA ARG A 206 -15.98 0.94 5.32
C ARG A 206 -14.70 1.07 4.48
N ARG A 207 -14.44 2.22 3.85
CA ARG A 207 -13.24 2.50 3.07
C ARG A 207 -12.03 2.82 3.94
N ASN A 208 -10.85 2.44 3.46
CA ASN A 208 -9.59 2.80 4.10
C ASN A 208 -9.13 4.20 3.68
N LEU A 209 -8.56 4.93 4.63
CA LEU A 209 -7.86 6.18 4.40
C LEU A 209 -6.35 5.91 4.41
N THR A 210 -5.69 6.20 3.30
CA THR A 210 -4.28 5.87 3.07
C THR A 210 -3.36 7.08 3.14
N GLY A 211 -3.89 8.28 2.87
CA GLY A 211 -3.13 9.53 2.92
C GLY A 211 -3.82 10.55 3.82
N LEU A 212 -3.02 11.27 4.61
CA LEU A 212 -3.49 12.32 5.51
C LEU A 212 -2.42 13.40 5.62
N GLN A 213 -2.84 14.66 5.53
CA GLN A 213 -1.96 15.78 5.79
C GLN A 213 -2.72 16.98 6.32
N ARG A 214 -2.07 17.72 7.23
CA ARG A 214 -2.55 18.96 7.78
C ARG A 214 -1.81 20.14 7.14
N LEU A 215 -2.57 21.05 6.54
CA LEU A 215 -2.10 22.31 5.97
C LEU A 215 -2.60 23.48 6.82
N GLY A 216 -1.83 23.82 7.85
CA GLY A 216 -2.20 24.87 8.80
C GLY A 216 -3.42 24.48 9.63
N GLN A 217 -4.54 25.17 9.43
CA GLN A 217 -5.83 24.81 10.06
C GLN A 217 -6.65 23.81 9.24
N ARG A 218 -6.30 23.58 7.97
CA ARG A 218 -7.05 22.68 7.09
C ARG A 218 -6.47 21.27 7.14
N GLY A 219 -7.31 20.25 7.16
CA GLY A 219 -6.94 18.84 7.01
C GLY A 219 -7.37 18.30 5.66
N LEU A 220 -6.56 17.41 5.09
CA LEU A 220 -6.82 16.66 3.88
C LEU A 220 -6.62 15.17 4.14
N ALA A 221 -7.60 14.35 3.77
CA ALA A 221 -7.51 12.91 3.86
C ALA A 221 -7.94 12.28 2.53
N VAL A 222 -7.25 11.23 2.11
CA VAL A 222 -7.51 10.53 0.85
C VAL A 222 -7.52 9.02 1.06
N GLY A 223 -8.20 8.30 0.18
CA GLY A 223 -8.25 6.85 0.26
C GLY A 223 -9.02 6.18 -0.86
N GLN A 224 -9.57 5.01 -0.53
CA GLN A 224 -10.25 4.11 -1.46
C GLN A 224 -11.51 4.74 -2.10
N GLY A 225 -11.83 4.35 -3.33
CA GLY A 225 -13.03 4.79 -4.05
C GLY A 225 -13.06 6.28 -4.36
N GLY A 226 -11.90 6.82 -4.74
CA GLY A 226 -11.69 8.21 -5.14
C GLY A 226 -12.06 9.19 -4.05
N LEU A 227 -11.91 8.79 -2.79
CA LEU A 227 -12.27 9.58 -1.64
C LEU A 227 -11.24 10.68 -1.41
N VAL A 228 -11.71 11.92 -1.40
CA VAL A 228 -10.96 13.10 -0.98
C VAL A 228 -11.81 13.84 0.04
N LEU A 229 -11.31 13.94 1.26
CA LEU A 229 -11.95 14.66 2.35
C LEU A 229 -11.14 15.92 2.68
N VAL A 230 -11.87 16.99 2.92
CA VAL A 230 -11.34 18.28 3.39
C VAL A 230 -11.98 18.63 4.72
N SER A 231 -11.23 19.32 5.56
CA SER A 231 -11.75 19.82 6.83
C SER A 231 -11.10 21.14 7.17
N ASP A 232 -11.88 22.15 7.53
CA ASP A 232 -11.36 23.40 8.10
C ASP A 232 -11.07 23.29 9.60
N ASN A 233 -11.52 22.18 10.22
CA ASN A 233 -11.28 21.85 11.62
C ASN A 233 -11.06 20.33 11.76
N PRO A 234 -9.84 19.84 11.47
CA PRO A 234 -9.57 18.43 11.23
C PRO A 234 -9.87 17.47 12.40
N GLY A 235 -9.98 18.00 13.62
CA GLY A 235 -10.33 17.22 14.81
C GLY A 235 -11.83 16.97 14.99
N ASP A 236 -12.70 17.54 14.16
CA ASP A 236 -14.15 17.51 14.36
C ASP A 236 -14.91 17.11 13.08
N ARG A 237 -14.86 17.92 12.02
CA ARG A 237 -15.76 17.75 10.86
C ARG A 237 -15.04 17.60 9.55
N TRP A 238 -15.41 16.57 8.79
CA TRP A 238 -14.87 16.29 7.46
C TRP A 238 -15.96 16.31 6.41
N THR A 239 -15.67 16.90 5.26
CA THR A 239 -16.58 16.96 4.11
C THR A 239 -15.88 16.43 2.85
N PRO A 240 -16.63 15.77 1.94
CA PRO A 240 -16.06 15.28 0.70
C PRO A 240 -15.81 16.47 -0.24
N ALA A 241 -14.63 16.50 -0.85
CA ALA A 241 -14.27 17.51 -1.83
C ALA A 241 -14.95 17.22 -3.18
N ASP A 242 -15.37 18.27 -3.88
CA ASP A 242 -15.89 18.15 -5.24
C ASP A 242 -14.75 18.14 -6.26
N ILE A 243 -14.28 16.94 -6.59
CA ILE A 243 -13.20 16.71 -7.55
C ILE A 243 -13.66 16.72 -9.01
N LYS A 244 -14.94 17.06 -9.30
CA LYS A 244 -15.51 17.16 -10.66
C LYS A 244 -15.36 15.89 -11.52
N LEU A 245 -15.18 14.73 -10.90
CA LEU A 245 -15.20 13.43 -11.58
C LEU A 245 -16.60 12.82 -11.51
N THR A 246 -16.98 12.06 -12.55
CA THR A 246 -18.20 11.26 -12.50
C THR A 246 -18.08 10.19 -11.42
N THR A 247 -19.23 9.78 -10.87
CA THR A 247 -19.29 8.76 -9.83
C THR A 247 -18.63 7.45 -10.27
N GLU A 248 -18.78 7.09 -11.55
CA GLU A 248 -18.23 5.88 -12.15
C GLU A 248 -16.70 5.89 -12.21
N VAL A 249 -16.10 7.03 -12.60
CA VAL A 249 -14.64 7.18 -12.67
C VAL A 249 -14.07 7.22 -11.26
N ARG A 250 -14.71 7.97 -10.36
CA ARG A 250 -14.29 8.07 -8.95
C ARG A 250 -14.29 6.71 -8.26
N ALA A 251 -15.34 5.90 -8.49
CA ALA A 251 -15.42 4.56 -7.91
C ALA A 251 -14.32 3.62 -8.43
N ALA A 252 -13.75 3.89 -9.61
CA ALA A 252 -12.67 3.07 -10.16
C ALA A 252 -11.29 3.40 -9.58
N TRP A 253 -11.14 4.57 -8.96
CA TRP A 253 -9.84 5.08 -8.49
C TRP A 253 -9.66 4.84 -6.99
N ASP A 254 -8.42 4.61 -6.57
CA ASP A 254 -8.03 4.53 -5.17
C ASP A 254 -6.85 5.47 -4.98
N PHE A 255 -6.99 6.47 -4.11
CA PHE A 255 -5.87 7.36 -3.80
C PHE A 255 -4.97 6.71 -2.76
N HIS A 256 -3.66 6.87 -2.90
CA HIS A 256 -2.66 6.31 -2.00
C HIS A 256 -1.90 7.41 -1.26
N ALA A 257 -1.53 8.47 -1.97
CA ALA A 257 -0.74 9.59 -1.42
C ALA A 257 -1.46 10.93 -1.57
N VAL A 258 -1.23 11.80 -0.58
CA VAL A 258 -1.52 13.23 -0.65
C VAL A 258 -0.29 13.99 -0.18
N HIS A 259 0.06 15.04 -0.90
CA HIS A 259 1.08 16.00 -0.47
C HIS A 259 0.56 17.41 -0.71
N GLY A 260 0.81 18.30 0.22
CA GLY A 260 0.33 19.66 0.22
C GLY A 260 1.43 20.60 0.65
N LEU A 261 1.51 21.73 -0.03
CA LEU A 261 2.55 22.73 0.16
C LEU A 261 1.96 24.13 -0.09
N GLY A 262 1.91 24.94 0.97
CA GLY A 262 1.26 26.25 0.89
C GLY A 262 -0.22 26.12 0.53
N ASP A 263 -0.60 26.64 -0.64
CA ASP A 263 -1.96 26.52 -1.19
C ASP A 263 -2.12 25.36 -2.19
N HIS A 264 -1.02 24.68 -2.51
CA HIS A 264 -1.04 23.58 -3.46
C HIS A 264 -1.30 22.24 -2.77
N VAL A 265 -2.05 21.36 -3.44
CA VAL A 265 -2.34 20.00 -3.00
C VAL A 265 -2.24 19.07 -4.21
N TRP A 266 -1.52 17.98 -4.06
CA TRP A 266 -1.42 16.90 -5.04
C TRP A 266 -1.92 15.60 -4.43
N VAL A 267 -2.69 14.85 -5.20
CA VAL A 267 -3.22 13.53 -4.81
C VAL A 267 -2.93 12.53 -5.92
N GLY A 268 -2.39 11.37 -5.57
CA GLY A 268 -2.02 10.31 -6.50
C GLY A 268 -2.37 8.94 -5.96
N GLY A 269 -2.41 7.94 -6.84
CA GLY A 269 -2.84 6.60 -6.48
C GLY A 269 -2.95 5.66 -7.65
N ARG A 270 -4.00 4.86 -7.63
CA ARG A 270 -4.42 3.89 -8.63
C ARG A 270 -5.64 4.42 -9.41
N PRO A 271 -5.58 4.49 -10.75
CA PRO A 271 -4.41 4.25 -11.59
C PRO A 271 -3.41 5.41 -11.47
N GLY A 272 -2.12 5.15 -11.63
CA GLY A 272 -1.13 6.23 -11.57
C GLY A 272 -1.02 7.06 -12.85
N SER A 273 -1.92 6.83 -13.82
CA SER A 273 -2.06 7.60 -15.08
C SER A 273 -2.51 9.04 -14.90
N ALA A 274 -3.01 9.37 -13.72
CA ALA A 274 -3.49 10.69 -13.39
C ALA A 274 -3.19 11.01 -11.93
N ILE A 275 -2.95 12.29 -11.67
CA ILE A 275 -2.92 12.89 -10.34
C ILE A 275 -3.92 14.03 -10.31
N LEU A 276 -4.47 14.32 -9.13
CA LEU A 276 -5.24 15.53 -8.91
C LEU A 276 -4.32 16.62 -8.38
N HIS A 277 -4.50 17.84 -8.86
CA HIS A 277 -3.81 19.02 -8.36
C HIS A 277 -4.83 20.10 -8.01
N SER A 278 -4.60 20.79 -6.89
CA SER A 278 -5.36 21.95 -6.47
C SER A 278 -4.39 23.06 -6.14
N LYS A 279 -4.73 24.31 -6.52
CA LYS A 279 -3.95 25.52 -6.24
C LYS A 279 -4.60 26.41 -5.18
N ASP A 280 -5.70 25.94 -4.59
CA ASP A 280 -6.57 26.70 -3.67
C ASP A 280 -6.94 25.88 -2.43
N ARG A 281 -5.98 25.06 -1.97
CA ARG A 281 -6.06 24.22 -0.76
C ARG A 281 -7.09 23.08 -0.85
N GLY A 282 -7.45 22.65 -2.05
CA GLY A 282 -8.42 21.56 -2.27
C GLY A 282 -9.86 22.04 -2.47
N GLN A 283 -10.08 23.31 -2.87
CA GLN A 283 -11.42 23.79 -3.23
C GLN A 283 -11.77 23.44 -4.68
N THR A 284 -10.81 23.63 -5.59
CA THR A 284 -10.92 23.23 -7.00
C THR A 284 -9.78 22.28 -7.37
N TRP A 285 -10.08 21.38 -8.30
CA TRP A 285 -9.20 20.28 -8.68
C TRP A 285 -9.06 20.22 -10.20
N GLU A 286 -7.82 20.05 -10.66
CA GLU A 286 -7.48 19.73 -12.04
C GLU A 286 -6.86 18.31 -12.11
N VAL A 287 -7.18 17.58 -13.17
CA VAL A 287 -6.60 16.25 -13.42
C VAL A 287 -5.38 16.42 -14.32
N LEU A 288 -4.20 16.10 -13.80
CA LEU A 288 -2.95 16.12 -14.55
C LEU A 288 -2.55 14.70 -14.96
N ARG A 289 -2.00 14.54 -16.17
CA ARG A 289 -1.59 13.23 -16.70
C ARG A 289 -0.11 13.00 -16.42
N THR A 290 0.21 11.82 -15.90
CA THR A 290 1.60 11.43 -15.57
C THR A 290 2.31 10.74 -16.74
N GLY A 291 1.56 10.28 -17.74
CA GLY A 291 2.10 9.51 -18.87
C GLY A 291 2.47 8.06 -18.55
N GLN A 292 2.15 7.55 -17.36
CA GLN A 292 2.44 6.17 -16.97
C GLN A 292 1.23 5.51 -16.28
N PRO A 293 0.91 4.25 -16.57
CA PRO A 293 -0.36 3.68 -16.12
C PRO A 293 -0.33 3.10 -14.70
N LEU A 294 0.82 2.65 -14.22
CA LEU A 294 0.96 1.85 -13.01
C LEU A 294 0.66 2.68 -11.74
N PRO A 295 0.19 2.06 -10.64
CA PRO A 295 -0.10 2.76 -9.39
C PRO A 295 1.07 3.58 -8.84
N LEU A 296 0.75 4.75 -8.28
CA LEU A 296 1.68 5.60 -7.53
C LEU A 296 1.32 5.53 -6.04
N HIS A 297 2.29 5.23 -5.18
CA HIS A 297 2.09 5.05 -3.74
C HIS A 297 2.56 6.23 -2.90
N GLY A 298 3.53 7.00 -3.40
CA GLY A 298 4.12 8.14 -2.69
C GLY A 298 4.22 9.38 -3.58
N LEU A 299 4.05 10.55 -2.97
CA LEU A 299 4.22 11.86 -3.60
C LEU A 299 4.96 12.79 -2.65
N PHE A 300 5.86 13.61 -3.20
CA PHE A 300 6.55 14.65 -2.44
C PHE A 300 6.84 15.86 -3.33
N PHE A 301 6.51 17.06 -2.87
CA PHE A 301 6.88 18.32 -3.54
C PHE A 301 7.69 19.20 -2.58
N ILE A 302 8.86 19.64 -3.04
CA ILE A 302 9.73 20.56 -2.29
C ILE A 302 9.30 22.02 -2.47
N ASP A 303 8.73 22.31 -3.65
CA ASP A 303 8.14 23.60 -4.00
C ASP A 303 6.97 23.40 -4.99
N PRO A 304 6.19 24.45 -5.34
CA PRO A 304 5.05 24.30 -6.24
C PRO A 304 5.35 23.81 -7.66
N GLU A 305 6.62 23.79 -8.07
CA GLU A 305 7.04 23.37 -9.40
C GLU A 305 7.76 22.02 -9.38
N HIS A 306 8.54 21.74 -8.34
CA HIS A 306 9.41 20.57 -8.25
C HIS A 306 8.85 19.51 -7.31
N GLY A 307 8.65 18.30 -7.84
CA GLY A 307 8.16 17.18 -7.06
C GLY A 307 8.50 15.83 -7.65
N TRP A 308 8.29 14.80 -6.85
CA TRP A 308 8.59 13.41 -7.17
C TRP A 308 7.40 12.52 -6.84
N ALA A 309 7.25 11.44 -7.60
CA ALA A 309 6.25 10.41 -7.39
C ALA A 309 6.90 9.04 -7.48
N VAL A 310 6.49 8.12 -6.60
CA VAL A 310 7.02 6.75 -6.58
C VAL A 310 5.90 5.72 -6.56
N GLY A 311 6.16 4.52 -7.08
CA GLY A 311 5.14 3.48 -7.18
C GLY A 311 5.65 2.10 -7.62
N GLU A 312 4.79 1.38 -8.33
CA GLU A 312 5.04 0.00 -8.77
C GLU A 312 6.24 -0.15 -9.71
N PHE A 313 6.87 -1.33 -9.69
CA PHE A 313 8.03 -1.70 -10.52
C PHE A 313 9.23 -0.75 -10.41
N GLY A 314 9.53 -0.30 -9.19
CA GLY A 314 10.61 0.65 -8.92
C GLY A 314 10.40 2.02 -9.57
N THR A 315 9.17 2.38 -9.95
CA THR A 315 8.96 3.64 -10.68
C THR A 315 9.24 4.84 -9.80
N ILE A 316 10.14 5.72 -10.26
CA ILE A 316 10.39 7.06 -9.74
C ILE A 316 10.19 8.07 -10.88
N LEU A 317 9.31 9.04 -10.66
CA LEU A 317 9.04 10.14 -11.58
C LEU A 317 9.44 11.46 -10.92
N ALA A 318 9.85 12.44 -11.73
CA ALA A 318 10.05 13.82 -11.30
C ALA A 318 9.28 14.78 -12.19
N THR A 319 8.89 15.91 -11.61
CA THR A 319 8.29 17.04 -12.31
C THR A 319 9.02 18.32 -11.94
N ALA A 320 9.08 19.26 -12.88
CA ALA A 320 9.63 20.60 -12.71
C ALA A 320 8.61 21.70 -13.09
N ASP A 321 7.33 21.33 -13.25
CA ASP A 321 6.25 22.25 -13.63
C ASP A 321 4.95 22.06 -12.82
N GLY A 322 5.07 21.47 -11.63
CA GLY A 322 3.98 21.26 -10.67
C GLY A 322 3.11 20.05 -11.00
N GLY A 323 3.65 19.09 -11.74
CA GLY A 323 3.00 17.83 -12.10
C GLY A 323 2.27 17.86 -13.44
N LYS A 324 2.47 18.88 -14.27
CA LYS A 324 1.87 18.96 -15.62
C LYS A 324 2.60 18.02 -16.59
N THR A 325 3.92 17.92 -16.43
CA THR A 325 4.77 16.95 -17.12
C THR A 325 5.63 16.19 -16.12
N TRP A 326 5.90 14.92 -16.44
CA TRP A 326 6.66 14.01 -15.60
C TRP A 326 7.76 13.32 -16.42
N SER A 327 8.98 13.33 -15.91
CA SER A 327 10.11 12.57 -16.43
C SER A 327 10.33 11.30 -15.60
N VAL A 328 10.63 10.19 -16.27
CA VAL A 328 10.99 8.94 -15.58
C VAL A 328 12.45 9.01 -15.19
N GLN A 329 12.74 8.91 -13.90
CA GLN A 329 14.11 8.91 -13.36
C GLN A 329 14.63 7.50 -13.11
N HIS A 330 13.76 6.63 -12.60
CA HIS A 330 14.06 5.21 -12.38
C HIS A 330 12.82 4.37 -12.66
N ARG A 331 13.00 3.18 -13.24
CA ARG A 331 11.92 2.21 -13.53
C ARG A 331 12.52 0.89 -14.01
N CYS A 332 12.00 -0.23 -13.51
CA CYS A 332 12.39 -1.57 -13.97
C CYS A 332 11.39 -2.22 -14.94
N GLY A 333 10.13 -1.77 -14.93
CA GLY A 333 9.07 -2.34 -15.78
C GLY A 333 7.97 -1.36 -16.15
N GLN A 334 7.37 -1.56 -17.32
CA GLN A 334 6.20 -0.79 -17.80
C GLN A 334 4.93 -1.62 -17.94
N ARG A 335 5.06 -2.94 -17.85
CA ARG A 335 3.98 -3.91 -17.98
C ARG A 335 4.30 -5.15 -17.17
N ALA A 336 3.26 -5.83 -16.71
CA ALA A 336 3.40 -7.18 -16.18
C ALA A 336 3.67 -8.14 -17.33
N ALA A 337 4.57 -9.11 -17.15
CA ALA A 337 4.71 -10.20 -18.11
C ALA A 337 3.50 -11.15 -17.99
N VAL A 338 3.11 -11.43 -16.75
CA VAL A 338 1.98 -12.31 -16.45
C VAL A 338 1.11 -11.67 -15.37
N LEU A 339 -0.20 -11.61 -15.61
CA LEU A 339 -1.20 -11.12 -14.67
C LEU A 339 -2.13 -12.26 -14.25
N PHE A 340 -2.12 -12.60 -12.97
CA PHE A 340 -3.07 -13.53 -12.37
C PHE A 340 -4.30 -12.75 -11.88
N LEU A 341 -5.49 -13.08 -12.39
CA LEU A 341 -6.77 -12.44 -12.00
C LEU A 341 -7.70 -13.48 -11.40
N GLN A 342 -7.99 -13.35 -10.10
CA GLN A 342 -8.69 -14.37 -9.33
C GLN A 342 -9.56 -13.77 -8.23
N ALA A 343 -10.62 -14.46 -7.86
CA ALA A 343 -11.52 -14.04 -6.78
C ALA A 343 -10.97 -14.42 -5.40
N GLY A 344 -10.43 -15.63 -5.23
CA GLY A 344 -9.97 -16.19 -3.95
C GLY A 344 -8.45 -16.39 -3.85
N SER A 345 -7.89 -16.16 -2.66
CA SER A 345 -6.45 -16.34 -2.41
C SER A 345 -5.97 -17.79 -2.45
N GLY A 346 -6.85 -18.76 -2.17
CA GLY A 346 -6.52 -20.19 -2.21
C GLY A 346 -6.38 -20.77 -3.61
N LEU A 347 -6.65 -19.95 -4.64
CA LEU A 347 -6.63 -20.38 -6.04
C LEU A 347 -5.47 -19.74 -6.81
N VAL A 348 -4.66 -18.88 -6.18
CA VAL A 348 -3.42 -18.38 -6.78
C VAL A 348 -2.49 -19.55 -7.01
N PRO A 349 -2.08 -19.83 -8.26
CA PRO A 349 -1.12 -20.90 -8.54
C PRO A 349 0.27 -20.42 -8.10
N LEU A 350 0.52 -20.49 -6.79
CA LEU A 350 1.76 -20.01 -6.17
C LEU A 350 2.99 -20.70 -6.78
N ASP A 351 2.87 -21.96 -7.18
CA ASP A 351 3.95 -22.69 -7.87
C ASP A 351 4.29 -22.07 -9.23
N THR A 352 3.28 -21.70 -10.01
CA THR A 352 3.47 -21.03 -11.31
C THR A 352 4.03 -19.62 -11.11
N LEU A 353 3.55 -18.92 -10.10
CA LEU A 353 4.05 -17.59 -9.74
C LEU A 353 5.51 -17.66 -9.27
N ALA A 354 5.88 -18.69 -8.49
CA ALA A 354 7.25 -18.92 -8.05
C ALA A 354 8.18 -19.30 -9.19
N TYR A 355 7.71 -20.11 -10.14
CA TYR A 355 8.46 -20.43 -11.35
C TYR A 355 8.70 -19.17 -12.20
N LEU A 356 7.63 -18.48 -12.58
CA LEU A 356 7.72 -17.35 -13.51
C LEU A 356 8.38 -16.11 -12.88
N GLY A 357 7.98 -15.73 -11.67
CA GLY A 357 8.50 -14.54 -10.99
C GLY A 357 9.81 -14.79 -10.25
N GLY A 358 9.93 -15.94 -9.57
CA GLY A 358 11.09 -16.27 -8.76
C GLY A 358 12.26 -16.84 -9.55
N GLN A 359 12.01 -17.83 -10.42
CA GLN A 359 13.08 -18.50 -11.17
C GLN A 359 13.38 -17.80 -12.51
N GLU A 360 12.34 -17.48 -13.29
CA GLU A 360 12.49 -16.85 -14.61
C GLU A 360 12.58 -15.32 -14.54
N SER A 361 12.42 -14.72 -13.36
CA SER A 361 12.50 -13.26 -13.13
C SER A 361 11.52 -12.41 -13.96
N TYR A 362 10.38 -12.97 -14.36
CA TYR A 362 9.32 -12.19 -15.00
C TYR A 362 8.59 -11.30 -13.99
N LEU A 363 8.12 -10.13 -14.44
CA LEU A 363 7.23 -9.26 -13.67
C LEU A 363 5.84 -9.90 -13.57
N ALA A 364 5.69 -10.84 -12.64
CA ALA A 364 4.47 -11.55 -12.36
C ALA A 364 3.65 -10.79 -11.31
N THR A 365 2.44 -10.38 -11.69
CA THR A 365 1.51 -9.63 -10.84
C THR A 365 0.29 -10.48 -10.53
N ALA A 366 -0.18 -10.45 -9.28
CA ALA A 366 -1.44 -11.09 -8.90
C ALA A 366 -2.45 -10.04 -8.41
N VAL A 367 -3.67 -10.10 -8.94
CA VAL A 367 -4.79 -9.26 -8.52
C VAL A 367 -5.89 -10.16 -7.99
N ARG A 368 -6.22 -9.96 -6.71
CA ARG A 368 -7.35 -10.61 -6.05
C ARG A 368 -8.56 -9.70 -6.09
N VAL A 369 -9.64 -10.15 -6.72
CA VAL A 369 -10.85 -9.34 -6.92
C VAL A 369 -11.70 -9.23 -5.66
N ASN A 370 -11.69 -10.23 -4.78
CA ASN A 370 -12.54 -10.20 -3.59
C ASN A 370 -11.76 -9.93 -2.32
N CYS A 371 -12.45 -9.29 -1.38
CA CYS A 371 -11.98 -9.13 -0.01
C CYS A 371 -12.87 -9.94 0.96
N PRO A 372 -12.33 -10.42 2.10
CA PRO A 372 -13.17 -10.88 3.20
C PRO A 372 -14.03 -9.71 3.70
N ASP A 373 -15.26 -10.00 4.16
CA ASP A 373 -16.12 -8.96 4.74
C ASP A 373 -15.51 -8.37 6.03
N GLY A 374 -15.75 -7.08 6.25
CA GLY A 374 -15.27 -6.31 7.41
C GLY A 374 -15.82 -6.78 8.75
N GLU A 375 -16.94 -7.53 8.77
CA GLU A 375 -17.48 -8.15 10.00
C GLU A 375 -16.70 -9.39 10.45
N SER A 376 -16.01 -10.05 9.51
CA SER A 376 -15.11 -11.19 9.79
C SER A 376 -13.65 -10.74 9.96
N ALA A 377 -13.36 -9.46 9.74
CA ALA A 377 -12.02 -8.94 9.83
C ALA A 377 -11.59 -8.81 11.30
N ALA A 378 -10.66 -9.66 11.72
CA ALA A 378 -10.07 -9.57 13.04
C ALA A 378 -9.23 -8.27 13.13
N PRO A 379 -9.59 -7.28 13.96
CA PRO A 379 -8.81 -6.05 14.13
C PRO A 379 -7.39 -6.30 14.63
N ALA A 380 -7.15 -7.51 15.14
CA ALA A 380 -5.88 -8.01 15.64
C ALA A 380 -4.93 -8.52 14.55
N GLN A 381 -5.41 -8.73 13.33
CA GLN A 381 -4.61 -9.25 12.23
C GLN A 381 -4.24 -8.13 11.25
N ALA A 382 -3.08 -8.28 10.61
CA ALA A 382 -2.69 -7.45 9.49
C ALA A 382 -3.75 -7.48 8.37
N LEU A 383 -3.85 -6.38 7.62
CA LEU A 383 -4.85 -6.27 6.56
C LEU A 383 -4.69 -7.38 5.53
N THR A 384 -5.81 -7.91 5.07
CA THR A 384 -5.81 -9.00 4.08
C THR A 384 -5.06 -8.61 2.81
N GLU A 385 -5.16 -7.34 2.40
CA GLU A 385 -4.40 -6.77 1.29
C GLU A 385 -2.88 -6.87 1.51
N GLN A 386 -2.40 -6.45 2.68
CA GLN A 386 -0.97 -6.48 3.00
C GLN A 386 -0.43 -7.90 3.10
N ARG A 387 -1.20 -8.82 3.70
CA ARG A 387 -0.87 -10.25 3.75
C ARG A 387 -0.81 -10.88 2.36
N PHE A 388 -1.75 -10.51 1.49
CA PHE A 388 -1.79 -10.99 0.11
C PHE A 388 -0.57 -10.49 -0.68
N ALA A 389 -0.29 -9.19 -0.63
CA ALA A 389 0.88 -8.59 -1.27
C ALA A 389 2.19 -9.23 -0.79
N ALA A 390 2.33 -9.42 0.53
CA ALA A 390 3.51 -10.07 1.11
C ALA A 390 3.65 -11.53 0.67
N ALA A 391 2.55 -12.30 0.64
CA ALA A 391 2.58 -13.69 0.18
C ALA A 391 3.02 -13.80 -1.29
N VAL A 392 2.50 -12.93 -2.16
CA VAL A 392 2.88 -12.86 -3.58
C VAL A 392 4.36 -12.54 -3.73
N ARG A 393 4.89 -11.57 -2.98
CA ARG A 393 6.33 -11.24 -3.00
C ARG A 393 7.21 -12.38 -2.50
N GLN A 394 6.81 -13.02 -1.39
CA GLN A 394 7.55 -14.14 -0.79
C GLN A 394 7.73 -15.32 -1.75
N VAL A 395 6.73 -15.62 -2.59
CA VAL A 395 6.84 -16.71 -3.57
C VAL A 395 7.61 -16.30 -4.82
N GLY A 396 7.79 -15.01 -5.10
CA GLY A 396 8.56 -14.55 -6.25
C GLY A 396 7.86 -13.53 -7.12
N GLY A 397 6.62 -13.15 -6.83
CA GLY A 397 5.88 -12.16 -7.61
C GLY A 397 6.42 -10.76 -7.39
N ALA A 398 6.18 -9.88 -8.37
CA ALA A 398 6.57 -8.49 -8.28
C ALA A 398 5.59 -7.70 -7.38
N THR A 399 4.29 -7.97 -7.52
CA THR A 399 3.25 -7.21 -6.79
C THR A 399 1.95 -7.99 -6.65
N GLY A 400 1.26 -7.74 -5.54
CA GLY A 400 -0.02 -8.36 -5.19
C GLY A 400 -1.04 -7.29 -4.81
N GLU A 401 -2.12 -7.20 -5.55
CA GLU A 401 -3.18 -6.19 -5.39
C GLU A 401 -4.48 -6.85 -4.95
N LEU A 402 -5.25 -6.16 -4.10
CA LEU A 402 -6.58 -6.62 -3.69
C LEU A 402 -7.63 -5.55 -4.00
N LEU A 403 -8.71 -5.94 -4.69
CA LEU A 403 -9.86 -5.08 -4.96
C LEU A 403 -10.85 -5.17 -3.80
N TRP A 404 -11.02 -4.06 -3.09
CA TRP A 404 -11.84 -4.00 -1.87
C TRP A 404 -13.36 -3.95 -2.16
N GLN A 405 -13.73 -3.70 -3.41
CA GLN A 405 -15.10 -3.35 -3.84
C GLN A 405 -16.06 -4.56 -3.95
N PHE A 406 -15.54 -5.78 -3.87
CA PHE A 406 -16.30 -7.01 -4.06
C PHE A 406 -16.15 -7.92 -2.84
N PRO A 407 -16.68 -7.54 -1.66
CA PRO A 407 -16.60 -8.35 -0.46
C PRO A 407 -17.37 -9.66 -0.64
N VAL A 408 -16.78 -10.78 -0.24
CA VAL A 408 -17.47 -12.07 -0.16
C VAL A 408 -17.47 -12.53 1.30
N PRO A 409 -18.57 -12.30 2.04
CA PRO A 409 -18.76 -12.85 3.37
C PRO A 409 -18.60 -14.37 3.38
N GLU A 410 -18.10 -14.93 4.48
CA GLU A 410 -17.86 -16.38 4.60
C GLU A 410 -19.15 -17.21 4.36
N HIS A 411 -20.29 -16.72 4.85
CA HIS A 411 -21.58 -17.37 4.63
C HIS A 411 -22.05 -17.35 3.17
N LEU A 412 -21.45 -16.51 2.31
CA LEU A 412 -21.72 -16.44 0.88
C LEU A 412 -20.64 -17.10 0.03
N ALA A 413 -19.64 -17.76 0.63
CA ALA A 413 -18.56 -18.43 -0.11
C ALA A 413 -19.07 -19.50 -1.09
N HIS A 414 -20.24 -20.07 -0.82
CA HIS A 414 -20.91 -21.07 -1.66
C HIS A 414 -22.22 -20.56 -2.30
N ALA A 415 -22.52 -19.27 -2.18
CA ALA A 415 -23.73 -18.68 -2.75
C ALA A 415 -23.65 -18.65 -4.28
N SER A 416 -24.80 -18.76 -4.96
CA SER A 416 -24.87 -18.68 -6.41
C SER A 416 -24.37 -17.34 -6.96
N GLN A 417 -23.99 -17.30 -8.25
CA GLN A 417 -23.53 -16.06 -8.90
C GLN A 417 -24.58 -14.92 -8.78
N ALA A 418 -25.86 -15.25 -8.91
CA ALA A 418 -26.95 -14.28 -8.79
C ALA A 418 -27.10 -13.72 -7.37
N GLU A 419 -26.89 -14.54 -6.34
CA GLU A 419 -26.92 -14.11 -4.94
C GLU A 419 -25.72 -13.22 -4.60
N LEU A 420 -24.53 -13.54 -5.14
CA LEU A 420 -23.34 -12.72 -5.00
C LEU A 420 -23.50 -11.35 -5.67
N LEU A 421 -23.95 -11.32 -6.93
CA LEU A 421 -24.22 -10.07 -7.65
C LEU A 421 -25.23 -9.22 -6.90
N LYS A 422 -26.35 -9.80 -6.44
CA LYS A 422 -27.36 -9.09 -5.66
C LYS A 422 -26.81 -8.52 -4.35
N THR A 423 -25.81 -9.17 -3.76
CA THR A 423 -25.14 -8.68 -2.55
C THR A 423 -24.25 -7.49 -2.88
N TRP A 424 -23.46 -7.57 -3.95
CA TRP A 424 -22.63 -6.48 -4.43
C TRP A 424 -23.43 -5.29 -4.96
N ASP A 425 -24.61 -5.51 -5.52
CA ASP A 425 -25.49 -4.46 -6.03
C ASP A 425 -25.91 -3.45 -4.95
N ARG A 426 -25.96 -3.88 -3.68
CA ARG A 426 -26.19 -2.98 -2.54
C ARG A 426 -25.11 -1.90 -2.40
N TRP A 427 -23.89 -2.20 -2.84
CA TRP A 427 -22.72 -1.31 -2.78
C TRP A 427 -22.51 -0.54 -4.08
N HIS A 428 -22.97 -1.12 -5.19
CA HIS A 428 -22.74 -0.60 -6.55
C HIS A 428 -23.99 0.00 -7.19
N ALA A 429 -25.02 0.32 -6.39
CA ALA A 429 -26.29 0.87 -6.86
C ALA A 429 -26.89 0.09 -8.05
N ASP A 430 -27.02 -1.22 -7.88
CA ASP A 430 -27.52 -2.18 -8.87
C ASP A 430 -26.69 -2.29 -10.17
N ARG A 431 -25.40 -1.90 -10.11
CA ARG A 431 -24.46 -1.95 -11.23
C ARG A 431 -23.18 -2.75 -10.91
N ALA A 432 -23.25 -3.76 -10.04
CA ALA A 432 -22.06 -4.51 -9.60
C ALA A 432 -21.32 -5.21 -10.75
N ALA A 433 -22.05 -5.81 -11.70
CA ALA A 433 -21.43 -6.45 -12.87
C ALA A 433 -20.66 -5.44 -13.75
N GLU A 434 -21.20 -4.24 -13.94
CA GLU A 434 -20.54 -3.17 -14.69
C GLU A 434 -19.33 -2.62 -13.93
N ALA A 435 -19.42 -2.49 -12.60
CA ALA A 435 -18.30 -2.09 -11.75
C ALA A 435 -17.15 -3.10 -11.81
N LEU A 436 -17.47 -4.41 -11.74
CA LEU A 436 -16.50 -5.49 -11.88
C LEU A 436 -15.83 -5.46 -13.25
N LEU A 437 -16.62 -5.35 -14.33
CA LEU A 437 -16.10 -5.23 -15.68
C LEU A 437 -15.16 -4.02 -15.81
N ARG A 438 -15.54 -2.86 -15.27
CA ARG A 438 -14.71 -1.65 -15.28
C ARG A 438 -13.38 -1.85 -14.56
N GLN A 439 -13.38 -2.50 -13.40
CA GLN A 439 -12.14 -2.83 -12.68
C GLN A 439 -11.26 -3.79 -13.48
N MET A 440 -11.83 -4.78 -14.17
CA MET A 440 -11.07 -5.69 -15.02
C MET A 440 -10.48 -4.98 -16.24
N VAL A 441 -11.24 -4.10 -16.90
CA VAL A 441 -10.73 -3.25 -17.99
C VAL A 441 -9.60 -2.36 -17.48
N LEU A 442 -9.76 -1.75 -16.30
CA LEU A 442 -8.73 -0.92 -15.69
C LEU A 442 -7.47 -1.74 -15.40
N ALA A 443 -7.59 -2.92 -14.79
CA ALA A 443 -6.45 -3.79 -14.48
C ALA A 443 -5.69 -4.18 -15.76
N LEU A 444 -6.39 -4.58 -16.83
CA LEU A 444 -5.76 -4.93 -18.11
C LEU A 444 -5.04 -3.73 -18.76
N ARG A 445 -5.64 -2.54 -18.73
CA ARG A 445 -5.02 -1.32 -19.29
C ARG A 445 -3.88 -0.77 -18.46
N MET A 446 -3.95 -0.99 -17.14
CA MET A 446 -2.96 -0.57 -16.17
C MET A 446 -1.71 -1.44 -16.24
N TRP A 447 -1.90 -2.74 -16.05
CA TRP A 447 -0.81 -3.73 -16.01
C TRP A 447 -0.29 -4.10 -17.41
N ARG A 448 -1.08 -3.90 -18.47
CA ARG A 448 -0.75 -4.22 -19.87
C ARG A 448 -0.09 -5.60 -20.06
N PRO A 449 -0.69 -6.67 -19.50
CA PRO A 449 -0.03 -7.96 -19.42
C PRO A 449 0.16 -8.61 -20.80
N ASP A 450 1.27 -9.33 -20.97
CA ASP A 450 1.47 -10.18 -22.14
C ASP A 450 0.64 -11.47 -22.05
N VAL A 451 0.50 -12.02 -20.83
CA VAL A 451 -0.32 -13.20 -20.53
C VAL A 451 -1.23 -12.92 -19.35
N VAL A 452 -2.50 -13.32 -19.45
CA VAL A 452 -3.45 -13.28 -18.35
C VAL A 452 -3.84 -14.69 -17.95
N VAL A 453 -3.69 -15.00 -16.67
CA VAL A 453 -4.07 -16.27 -16.07
C VAL A 453 -5.32 -16.05 -15.25
N ILE A 454 -6.40 -16.71 -15.66
CA ILE A 454 -7.67 -16.78 -14.93
C ILE A 454 -7.92 -18.24 -14.52
N PRO A 455 -8.68 -18.49 -13.45
CA PRO A 455 -9.09 -19.85 -13.11
C PRO A 455 -9.83 -20.50 -14.29
N ALA A 456 -9.59 -21.80 -14.48
CA ALA A 456 -10.37 -22.58 -15.42
C ALA A 456 -11.81 -22.75 -14.88
N PRO A 457 -12.85 -22.51 -15.69
CA PRO A 457 -14.21 -22.89 -15.34
C PRO A 457 -14.32 -24.42 -15.50
N ASP A 458 -13.80 -25.20 -14.55
CA ASP A 458 -14.00 -26.65 -14.57
C ASP A 458 -15.34 -26.97 -13.90
N GLU A 459 -16.28 -27.55 -14.65
CA GLU A 459 -17.62 -27.93 -14.17
C GLU A 459 -17.59 -29.09 -13.14
N ARG A 460 -16.46 -29.80 -13.02
CA ARG A 460 -16.34 -30.99 -12.16
C ARG A 460 -15.91 -30.70 -10.73
N VAL A 461 -15.26 -29.57 -10.51
CA VAL A 461 -15.04 -28.98 -9.19
C VAL A 461 -16.12 -27.93 -9.07
N ALA A 462 -16.95 -27.94 -8.02
CA ALA A 462 -17.90 -26.85 -7.80
C ALA A 462 -17.11 -25.53 -7.68
N GLY A 463 -16.91 -24.84 -8.81
CA GLY A 463 -16.10 -23.64 -8.88
C GLY A 463 -16.73 -22.58 -8.01
N SER A 464 -15.91 -21.84 -7.25
CA SER A 464 -16.37 -20.69 -6.49
C SER A 464 -17.18 -19.78 -7.43
N PRO A 465 -18.46 -19.48 -7.14
CA PRO A 465 -19.29 -18.68 -8.02
C PRO A 465 -18.71 -17.27 -8.28
N ALA A 466 -17.89 -16.77 -7.35
CA ALA A 466 -17.14 -15.54 -7.57
C ALA A 466 -16.04 -15.67 -8.64
N GLU A 467 -15.39 -16.84 -8.76
CA GLU A 467 -14.38 -17.07 -9.81
C GLU A 467 -15.02 -17.14 -11.20
N ALA A 468 -16.23 -17.68 -11.30
CA ALA A 468 -16.99 -17.68 -12.54
C ALA A 468 -17.30 -16.23 -12.98
N LEU A 469 -17.79 -15.39 -12.07
CA LEU A 469 -18.05 -13.97 -12.32
C LEU A 469 -16.78 -13.22 -12.74
N VAL A 470 -15.64 -13.45 -12.08
CA VAL A 470 -14.36 -12.86 -12.46
C VAL A 470 -13.93 -13.31 -13.85
N ALA A 471 -13.99 -14.62 -14.14
CA ALA A 471 -13.61 -15.15 -15.45
C ALA A 471 -14.50 -14.59 -16.58
N GLU A 472 -15.81 -14.46 -16.35
CA GLU A 472 -16.74 -13.83 -17.31
C GLU A 472 -16.41 -12.35 -17.52
N ALA A 473 -16.19 -11.61 -16.43
CA ALA A 473 -15.83 -10.19 -16.49
C ALA A 473 -14.50 -9.96 -17.21
N VAL A 474 -13.48 -10.79 -16.98
CA VAL A 474 -12.18 -10.70 -17.67
C VAL A 474 -12.33 -10.97 -19.17
N ARG A 475 -13.11 -11.98 -19.56
CA ARG A 475 -13.39 -12.25 -20.99
C ARG A 475 -14.09 -11.09 -21.69
N ALA A 476 -15.02 -10.44 -21.01
CA ALA A 476 -15.66 -9.23 -21.51
C ALA A 476 -14.70 -8.04 -21.56
N ALA A 477 -13.85 -7.89 -20.53
CA ALA A 477 -12.87 -6.83 -20.42
C ALA A 477 -11.84 -6.87 -21.55
N PHE A 478 -11.41 -8.04 -22.01
CA PHE A 478 -10.51 -8.15 -23.17
C PHE A 478 -11.06 -7.48 -24.44
N LYS A 479 -12.38 -7.57 -24.66
CA LYS A 479 -13.02 -6.94 -25.82
C LYS A 479 -13.05 -5.42 -25.69
N GLN A 480 -13.31 -4.90 -24.49
CA GLN A 480 -13.41 -3.46 -24.22
C GLN A 480 -12.04 -2.78 -24.05
N ALA A 481 -11.07 -3.48 -23.45
CA ALA A 481 -9.74 -2.93 -23.22
C ALA A 481 -8.99 -2.65 -24.53
N ALA A 482 -9.32 -3.38 -25.61
CA ALA A 482 -8.80 -3.15 -26.95
C ALA A 482 -9.40 -1.93 -27.65
N ASP A 483 -10.56 -1.43 -27.21
CA ASP A 483 -11.19 -0.23 -27.75
C ASP A 483 -10.62 1.01 -27.03
N PRO A 484 -9.90 1.91 -27.72
CA PRO A 484 -9.37 3.13 -27.08
C PRO A 484 -10.44 4.14 -26.65
N ALA A 485 -11.71 4.00 -27.08
CA ALA A 485 -12.81 4.90 -26.74
C ALA A 485 -13.68 4.43 -25.57
N ALA A 486 -13.62 3.14 -25.19
CA ALA A 486 -14.27 2.56 -24.01
C ALA A 486 -13.50 2.89 -22.73
#